data_AF-A0A317ZRF5-F1
#
_entry.id   AF-A0A317ZRF5-F1
#
_cell.length_a   1.000
_cell.length_b   1.000
_cell.length_c   1.000
_cell.angle_alpha   90.00
_cell.angle_beta   90.00
_cell.angle_gamma   90.00
#
_symmetry.space_group_name_H-M   'P 1'
#
loop_
_entity.id
_entity.type
_entity.pdbx_description
1 polymer ?
#
loop_
_entity_poly.entity_id
_entity_poly.type
_entity_poly.pdbx_seq_one_letter_code
_entity_poly.pdbx_strand_id
1 'polypeptide(L)'
;MNDVMKSGDLNDEGLSPEDLQRGYAQWVEITIMPYNTDCKITKPYLDHGKFYKPGNKSVEVYPSNIEGTLVKDGEAYTIAACGRSNTAVGTQGSFEVIDGDKKVFKYWFSCPWNTQKNTDKLIDVNNERFDVKKIGGNYNGGALGNIYITITKK
;
A
#
# COMPACT_ATOMS: atom_id res chain seq x y z
N MET A 1 -32.08 20.03 8.07
CA MET A 1 -30.87 20.53 7.40
C MET A 1 -29.81 19.46 7.59
N ASN A 2 -29.70 18.55 6.63
CA ASN A 2 -28.64 17.55 6.63
C ASN A 2 -27.45 18.20 5.95
N ASP A 3 -26.52 18.70 6.77
CA ASP A 3 -25.30 19.29 6.25
C ASP A 3 -24.43 18.16 5.69
N VAL A 4 -24.15 18.30 4.40
CA VAL A 4 -23.36 17.37 3.61
C VAL A 4 -21.93 17.48 4.13
N MET A 5 -21.45 16.45 4.82
CA MET A 5 -20.04 16.30 5.16
C MET A 5 -19.22 16.29 3.86
N LYS A 6 -18.68 17.46 3.51
CA LYS A 6 -17.70 17.61 2.44
C LYS A 6 -16.48 16.76 2.80
N SER A 7 -16.01 16.01 1.82
CA SER A 7 -14.78 15.22 1.81
C SER A 7 -13.53 16.11 1.87
N GLY A 8 -13.38 16.89 2.94
CA GLY A 8 -12.18 17.66 3.25
C GLY A 8 -11.27 16.84 4.16
N ASP A 9 -9.97 16.86 3.84
CA ASP A 9 -8.89 16.14 4.53
C ASP A 9 -9.04 16.14 6.06
N LEU A 10 -9.34 14.96 6.62
CA LEU A 10 -9.38 14.75 8.07
C LEU A 10 -7.95 14.50 8.57
N ASN A 11 -7.28 15.56 9.00
CA ASN A 11 -6.07 15.43 9.80
C ASN A 11 -6.42 14.75 11.13
N ASP A 12 -5.54 13.89 11.66
CA ASP A 12 -5.77 13.11 12.89
C ASP A 12 -5.83 13.96 14.18
N GLU A 13 -5.82 15.29 14.04
CA GLU A 13 -5.86 16.24 15.15
C GLU A 13 -7.21 16.21 15.86
N GLY A 14 -7.18 15.97 17.18
CA GLY A 14 -8.39 15.97 18.03
C GLY A 14 -9.13 14.64 18.11
N LEU A 15 -8.61 13.56 17.52
CA LEU A 15 -9.20 12.23 17.63
C LEU A 15 -8.80 11.51 18.92
N SER A 16 -9.72 10.71 19.46
CA SER A 16 -9.43 9.90 20.63
C SER A 16 -8.39 8.82 20.29
N PRO A 17 -7.51 8.41 21.23
CA PRO A 17 -6.58 7.32 21.01
C PRO A 17 -7.26 6.01 20.55
N GLU A 18 -8.50 5.77 20.99
CA GLU A 18 -9.28 4.60 20.61
C GLU A 18 -9.71 4.62 19.13
N ASP A 19 -10.08 5.78 18.61
CA ASP A 19 -10.51 5.92 17.22
C ASP A 19 -9.32 5.84 16.23
N LEU A 20 -8.16 6.37 16.65
CA LEU A 20 -6.90 6.17 15.94
C LEU A 20 -6.52 4.68 15.91
N GLN A 21 -6.63 4.01 17.05
CA GLN A 21 -6.30 2.59 17.19
C GLN A 21 -7.14 1.70 16.27
N ARG A 22 -8.43 2.01 16.08
CA ARG A 22 -9.34 1.21 15.23
C ARG A 22 -8.97 1.27 13.75
N GLY A 23 -8.65 2.45 13.22
CA GLY A 23 -8.20 2.60 11.83
C GLY A 23 -6.80 2.03 11.61
N TYR A 24 -5.90 2.26 12.56
CA TYR A 24 -4.48 1.83 12.46
C TYR A 24 -4.28 0.33 12.65
N ALA A 25 -5.25 -0.37 13.24
CA ALA A 25 -5.21 -1.82 13.42
C ALA A 25 -5.19 -2.59 12.09
N GLN A 26 -5.76 -2.03 11.02
CA GLN A 26 -5.70 -2.60 9.68
C GLN A 26 -4.67 -1.86 8.84
N TRP A 27 -3.56 -2.51 8.55
CA TRP A 27 -2.44 -1.89 7.87
C TRP A 27 -1.66 -2.88 7.02
N VAL A 28 -0.90 -2.32 6.08
CA VAL A 28 0.07 -3.02 5.26
C VAL A 28 1.29 -2.13 5.04
N GLU A 29 2.48 -2.72 5.04
CA GLU A 29 3.71 -2.10 4.55
C GLU A 29 4.32 -3.04 3.48
N ILE A 30 4.41 -2.54 2.24
CA ILE A 30 4.89 -3.30 1.08
C ILE A 30 6.23 -2.74 0.66
N THR A 31 7.29 -3.52 0.87
CA THR A 31 8.66 -3.18 0.50
C THR A 31 9.01 -3.79 -0.85
N ILE A 32 9.48 -2.96 -1.76
CA ILE A 32 9.84 -3.31 -3.14
C ILE A 32 11.35 -3.19 -3.28
N MET A 33 11.98 -4.25 -3.80
CA MET A 33 13.44 -4.35 -3.97
C MET A 33 13.77 -4.88 -5.37
N PRO A 34 14.15 -4.00 -6.32
CA PRO A 34 14.62 -4.44 -7.63
C PRO A 34 16.10 -4.81 -7.61
N TYR A 35 16.47 -5.78 -8.44
CA TYR A 35 17.82 -6.27 -8.65
C TYR A 35 18.12 -6.37 -10.15
N ASN A 36 19.32 -5.96 -10.56
CA ASN A 36 19.79 -5.86 -11.94
C ASN A 36 18.97 -4.89 -12.81
N THR A 37 18.21 -3.98 -12.18
CA THR A 37 17.40 -2.97 -12.86
C THR A 37 16.98 -1.89 -11.88
N ASP A 38 16.68 -0.72 -12.42
CA ASP A 38 15.84 0.26 -11.72
C ASP A 38 14.37 -0.04 -12.01
N CYS A 39 13.48 0.40 -11.12
CA CYS A 39 12.03 0.28 -11.28
C CYS A 39 11.35 1.57 -10.83
N LYS A 40 10.20 1.87 -11.43
CA LYS A 40 9.39 3.02 -11.07
C LYS A 40 8.01 2.60 -10.59
N ILE A 41 7.57 3.18 -9.48
CA ILE A 41 6.21 3.01 -8.96
C ILE A 41 5.26 3.90 -9.73
N THR A 42 4.13 3.36 -10.17
CA THR A 42 3.11 4.11 -10.91
C THR A 42 1.70 3.68 -10.52
N LYS A 43 0.73 4.56 -10.79
CA LYS A 43 -0.70 4.42 -10.50
C LYS A 43 -1.00 3.95 -9.06
N PRO A 44 -0.39 4.54 -8.01
CA PRO A 44 -0.78 4.26 -6.64
C PRO A 44 -2.21 4.75 -6.43
N TYR A 45 -3.05 3.89 -5.87
CA TYR A 45 -4.47 4.15 -5.70
C TYR A 45 -5.00 3.39 -4.49
N LEU A 46 -5.94 4.01 -3.77
CA LEU A 46 -6.69 3.40 -2.68
C LEU A 46 -8.18 3.55 -2.96
N ASP A 47 -8.93 2.45 -2.87
CA ASP A 47 -10.38 2.49 -2.74
C ASP A 47 -10.77 2.92 -1.30
N HIS A 48 -9.97 2.48 -0.33
CA HIS A 48 -10.21 2.70 1.09
C HIS A 48 -8.91 2.90 1.87
N GLY A 49 -8.99 3.75 2.90
CA GLY A 49 -7.88 4.04 3.81
C GLY A 49 -7.06 5.26 3.38
N LYS A 50 -5.83 5.33 3.88
CA LYS A 50 -4.82 6.35 3.53
C LYS A 50 -3.45 5.71 3.36
N PHE A 51 -2.61 6.30 2.49
CA PHE A 51 -1.18 6.02 2.53
C PHE A 51 -0.55 6.82 3.67
N TYR A 52 0.56 6.33 4.21
CA TYR A 52 1.26 7.00 5.30
C TYR A 52 2.78 6.83 5.19
N LYS A 53 3.54 7.62 5.93
CA LYS A 53 5.00 7.49 6.02
C LYS A 53 5.34 6.20 6.78
N PRO A 54 6.11 5.25 6.21
CA PRO A 54 6.44 3.99 6.90
C PRO A 54 6.91 4.20 8.35
N GLY A 55 6.37 3.41 9.27
CA GLY A 55 6.59 3.56 10.71
C GLY A 55 5.84 4.70 11.42
N ASN A 56 5.14 5.59 10.71
CA ASN A 56 4.34 6.67 11.31
C ASN A 56 2.99 6.87 10.59
N LYS A 57 1.96 6.17 11.07
CA LYS A 57 0.59 6.17 10.52
C LYS A 57 -0.15 7.51 10.59
N SER A 58 0.31 8.43 11.43
CA SER A 58 -0.26 9.78 11.58
C SER A 58 0.26 10.78 10.55
N VAL A 59 1.30 10.42 9.79
CA VAL A 59 1.80 11.25 8.69
C VAL A 59 1.26 10.69 7.39
N GLU A 60 0.14 11.26 6.94
CA GLU A 60 -0.47 10.90 5.66
C GLU A 60 0.46 11.25 4.49
N VAL A 61 0.47 10.37 3.48
CA VAL A 61 1.21 10.54 2.22
C VAL A 61 0.18 10.49 1.09
N TYR A 62 0.26 11.39 0.12
CA TYR A 62 -0.68 11.39 -1.00
C TYR A 62 -0.17 10.49 -2.14
N PRO A 63 -1.06 9.91 -2.97
CA PRO A 63 -0.66 9.12 -4.14
C PRO A 63 0.35 9.84 -5.05
N SER A 64 0.23 11.15 -5.22
CA SER A 64 1.16 11.99 -6.01
C SER A 64 2.58 12.05 -5.45
N ASN A 65 2.78 11.76 -4.15
CA ASN A 65 4.11 11.65 -3.54
C ASN A 65 4.76 10.29 -3.81
N ILE A 66 3.97 9.27 -4.15
CA ILE A 66 4.43 7.90 -4.43
C ILE A 66 4.63 7.70 -5.93
N GLU A 67 3.72 8.25 -6.74
CA GLU A 67 3.75 8.19 -8.21
C GLU A 67 5.11 8.66 -8.74
N GLY A 68 5.71 7.86 -9.61
CA GLY A 68 6.96 8.19 -10.25
C GLY A 68 8.21 7.94 -9.41
N THR A 69 8.07 7.43 -8.17
CA THR A 69 9.23 7.06 -7.34
C THR A 69 10.11 6.05 -8.07
N LEU A 70 11.37 6.42 -8.29
CA LEU A 70 12.41 5.55 -8.82
C LEU A 70 13.06 4.78 -7.66
N VAL A 71 13.02 3.45 -7.73
CA VAL A 71 13.72 2.54 -6.84
C VAL A 71 14.90 1.98 -7.62
N LYS A 72 16.11 2.30 -7.19
CA LYS A 72 17.32 1.87 -7.89
C LYS A 72 17.67 0.42 -7.59
N ASP A 73 18.48 -0.16 -8.46
CA ASP A 73 19.07 -1.48 -8.26
C ASP A 73 19.69 -1.64 -6.84
N GLY A 74 19.25 -2.66 -6.11
CA GLY A 74 19.70 -2.97 -4.76
C GLY A 74 19.15 -2.07 -3.65
N GLU A 75 18.38 -1.03 -3.98
CA GLU A 75 17.68 -0.19 -3.00
C GLU A 75 16.30 -0.77 -2.65
N ALA A 76 15.70 -0.25 -1.58
CA ALA A 76 14.37 -0.63 -1.12
C ALA A 76 13.48 0.60 -0.98
N TYR A 77 12.21 0.46 -1.39
CA TYR A 77 11.18 1.47 -1.14
C TYR A 77 9.94 0.82 -0.55
N THR A 78 9.35 1.45 0.47
CA THR A 78 8.19 0.93 1.18
C THR A 78 6.97 1.82 0.97
N ILE A 79 5.90 1.22 0.45
CA ILE A 79 4.56 1.82 0.38
C ILE A 79 3.78 1.33 1.58
N ALA A 80 3.23 2.25 2.38
CA ALA A 80 2.52 1.92 3.60
C ALA A 80 1.08 2.46 3.53
N ALA A 81 0.10 1.63 3.87
CA ALA A 81 -1.32 1.99 3.88
C ALA A 81 -2.05 1.44 5.10
N CYS A 82 -3.00 2.21 5.64
CA CYS A 82 -3.83 1.79 6.76
C CYS A 82 -5.25 2.35 6.65
N GLY A 83 -6.16 1.87 7.49
CA GLY A 83 -7.50 2.46 7.63
C GLY A 83 -7.42 3.93 8.04
N ARG A 84 -8.37 4.74 7.57
CA ARG A 84 -8.53 6.11 8.06
C ARG A 84 -9.18 6.07 9.44
N SER A 85 -8.66 6.89 10.34
CA SER A 85 -9.24 7.15 11.66
C SER A 85 -10.72 7.54 11.52
N ASN A 86 -11.55 7.10 12.48
CA ASN A 86 -13.02 7.27 12.50
C ASN A 86 -13.84 6.54 11.41
N THR A 87 -13.21 5.75 10.54
CA THR A 87 -13.94 4.90 9.59
C THR A 87 -13.72 3.44 9.98
N ALA A 88 -14.79 2.66 10.13
CA ALA A 88 -14.70 1.21 10.37
C ALA A 88 -14.32 0.47 9.07
N VAL A 89 -13.32 0.99 8.36
CA VAL A 89 -12.88 0.54 7.05
C VAL A 89 -11.38 0.36 7.14
N GLY A 90 -10.90 -0.79 6.70
CA GLY A 90 -9.47 -1.05 6.65
C GLY A 90 -8.84 -0.37 5.43
N THR A 91 -7.90 -1.03 4.75
CA THR A 91 -7.26 -0.46 3.57
C THR A 91 -7.37 -1.38 2.37
N GLN A 92 -7.64 -0.80 1.20
CA GLN A 92 -7.67 -1.51 -0.07
C GLN A 92 -7.12 -0.61 -1.15
N GLY A 93 -6.28 -1.17 -2.02
CA GLY A 93 -5.77 -0.43 -3.15
C GLY A 93 -4.81 -1.24 -4.02
N SER A 94 -4.09 -0.51 -4.87
CA SER A 94 -3.14 -1.09 -5.80
C SER A 94 -2.07 -0.09 -6.22
N PHE A 95 -1.00 -0.62 -6.81
CA PHE A 95 -0.02 0.14 -7.57
C PHE A 95 0.55 -0.74 -8.69
N GLU A 96 1.26 -0.14 -9.63
CA GLU A 96 2.00 -0.81 -10.69
C GLU A 96 3.50 -0.52 -10.54
N VAL A 97 4.32 -1.48 -10.99
CA VAL A 97 5.77 -1.29 -11.11
C VAL A 97 6.14 -1.44 -12.59
N ILE A 98 6.95 -0.50 -13.07
CA ILE A 98 7.46 -0.48 -14.45
C ILE A 98 8.99 -0.40 -14.47
N ASP A 99 9.60 -0.96 -15.50
CA ASP A 99 11.00 -0.77 -15.87
C ASP A 99 11.04 -0.02 -17.20
N GLY A 100 11.51 1.23 -17.18
CA GLY A 100 11.38 2.16 -18.29
C GLY A 100 9.91 2.42 -18.68
N ASP A 101 9.50 1.92 -19.84
CA ASP A 101 8.13 1.98 -20.37
C ASP A 101 7.36 0.66 -20.23
N LYS A 102 8.00 -0.41 -19.74
CA LYS A 102 7.41 -1.75 -19.66
C LYS A 102 6.86 -2.03 -18.29
N LYS A 103 5.62 -2.51 -18.24
CA LYS A 103 5.03 -3.05 -17.01
C LYS A 103 5.80 -4.28 -16.55
N VAL A 104 6.18 -4.28 -15.26
CA VAL A 104 6.71 -5.44 -14.54
C VAL A 104 5.57 -6.21 -13.91
N PHE A 105 4.73 -5.55 -13.11
CA PHE A 105 3.51 -6.13 -12.53
C PHE A 105 2.53 -5.05 -12.07
N LYS A 106 1.29 -5.45 -11.76
CA LYS A 106 0.36 -4.74 -10.89
C LYS A 106 0.21 -5.50 -9.57
N TYR A 107 0.21 -4.78 -8.46
CA TYR A 107 -0.04 -5.36 -7.15
C TYR A 107 -1.30 -4.76 -6.54
N TRP A 108 -2.17 -5.62 -6.03
CA TRP A 108 -3.42 -5.25 -5.38
C TRP A 108 -3.48 -5.88 -3.99
N PHE A 109 -4.05 -5.15 -3.03
CA PHE A 109 -4.22 -5.61 -1.65
C PHE A 109 -5.56 -5.16 -1.08
N SER A 110 -6.10 -5.95 -0.15
CA SER A 110 -7.27 -5.63 0.65
C SER A 110 -7.12 -6.19 2.06
N CYS A 111 -7.24 -5.31 3.04
CA CYS A 111 -7.12 -5.57 4.46
C CYS A 111 -8.33 -4.92 5.16
N PRO A 112 -9.51 -5.57 5.13
CA PRO A 112 -10.76 -5.00 5.64
C PRO A 112 -10.86 -5.06 7.17
N TRP A 113 -11.73 -4.23 7.76
CA TRP A 113 -11.91 -4.14 9.21
C TRP A 113 -12.71 -5.30 9.83
N ASN A 114 -13.68 -5.87 9.10
CA ASN A 114 -14.67 -6.82 9.63
C ASN A 114 -14.68 -8.21 8.96
N THR A 115 -13.66 -8.56 8.17
CA THR A 115 -13.54 -9.92 7.65
C THR A 115 -12.32 -10.60 8.26
N GLN A 116 -12.39 -11.91 8.45
CA GLN A 116 -11.27 -12.67 9.00
C GLN A 116 -10.11 -12.84 8.00
N LYS A 117 -10.24 -12.38 6.74
CA LYS A 117 -9.26 -12.68 5.69
C LYS A 117 -8.82 -11.44 4.95
N ASN A 118 -7.55 -11.11 5.10
CA ASN A 118 -6.86 -10.22 4.17
C ASN A 118 -6.64 -10.96 2.85
N THR A 119 -6.48 -10.21 1.77
CA THR A 119 -6.16 -10.77 0.45
C THR A 119 -5.21 -9.84 -0.28
N ASP A 120 -4.34 -10.41 -1.11
CA ASP A 120 -3.49 -9.68 -2.02
C ASP A 120 -3.26 -10.47 -3.31
N LYS A 121 -2.84 -9.78 -4.37
CA LYS A 121 -2.57 -10.38 -5.68
C LYS A 121 -1.42 -9.66 -6.37
N LEU A 122 -0.46 -10.44 -6.85
CA LEU A 122 0.39 -10.05 -7.97
C LEU A 122 -0.36 -10.36 -9.27
N ILE A 123 -0.44 -9.37 -10.15
CA ILE A 123 -1.26 -9.38 -11.37
C ILE A 123 -0.38 -8.97 -12.55
N ASP A 124 -0.61 -9.57 -13.72
CA ASP A 124 0.06 -9.24 -14.99
C ASP A 124 1.60 -9.22 -14.89
N VAL A 125 2.18 -10.19 -14.17
CA VAL A 125 3.64 -10.28 -14.00
C VAL A 125 4.29 -10.59 -15.35
N ASN A 126 5.24 -9.76 -15.77
CA ASN A 126 6.05 -9.96 -16.96
C ASN A 126 7.15 -11.02 -16.71
N ASN A 127 6.72 -12.28 -16.61
CA ASN A 127 7.59 -13.42 -16.28
C ASN A 127 8.62 -13.74 -17.39
N GLU A 128 8.48 -13.19 -18.59
CA GLU A 128 9.48 -13.37 -19.65
C GLU A 128 10.78 -12.62 -19.34
N ARG A 129 10.68 -11.44 -18.72
CA ARG A 129 11.81 -10.54 -18.46
C ARG A 129 12.23 -10.47 -17.01
N PHE A 130 11.34 -10.82 -16.09
CA PHE A 130 11.56 -10.66 -14.65
C PHE A 130 11.21 -11.95 -13.91
N ASP A 131 11.95 -12.21 -12.85
CA ASP A 131 11.53 -13.08 -11.75
C ASP A 131 10.99 -12.20 -10.62
N VAL A 132 9.71 -12.34 -10.29
CA VAL A 132 9.05 -11.53 -9.24
C VAL A 132 8.59 -12.46 -8.13
N LYS A 133 9.14 -12.24 -6.94
CA LYS A 133 8.83 -13.06 -5.76
C LYS A 133 8.24 -12.18 -4.67
N LYS A 134 7.08 -12.60 -4.16
CA LYS A 134 6.41 -12.01 -3.01
C LYS A 134 6.51 -12.94 -1.81
N ILE A 135 6.87 -12.40 -0.65
CA ILE A 135 6.77 -13.08 0.65
C ILE A 135 6.07 -12.19 1.68
N GLY A 136 5.70 -12.77 2.81
CA GLY A 136 4.95 -12.08 3.85
C GLY A 136 3.46 -11.95 3.53
N GLY A 137 2.79 -11.09 4.29
CA GLY A 137 1.33 -11.04 4.35
C GLY A 137 0.76 -11.99 5.40
N ASN A 138 -0.22 -11.51 6.14
CA ASN A 138 -1.03 -12.29 7.07
C ASN A 138 -2.47 -12.38 6.56
N TYR A 139 -2.97 -13.60 6.37
CA TYR A 139 -4.28 -13.86 5.74
C TYR A 139 -5.33 -14.43 6.69
N ASN A 140 -4.97 -14.62 7.96
CA ASN A 140 -5.78 -15.34 8.95
C ASN A 140 -6.45 -14.42 9.99
N GLY A 141 -6.44 -13.10 9.75
CA GLY A 141 -7.09 -12.09 10.60
C GLY A 141 -6.10 -11.10 11.21
N GLY A 142 -6.59 -9.91 11.59
CA GLY A 142 -5.73 -8.78 11.95
C GLY A 142 -5.14 -8.09 10.72
N ALA A 143 -4.11 -7.27 10.90
CA ALA A 143 -3.46 -6.55 9.81
C ALA A 143 -2.88 -7.50 8.75
N LEU A 144 -2.88 -7.07 7.48
CA LEU A 144 -2.17 -7.75 6.40
C LEU A 144 -0.66 -7.72 6.64
N GLY A 145 -0.15 -6.66 7.26
CA GLY A 145 1.20 -6.59 7.81
C GLY A 145 2.28 -6.36 6.75
N ASN A 146 3.47 -6.89 7.01
CA ASN A 146 4.64 -6.66 6.15
C ASN A 146 4.64 -7.59 4.95
N ILE A 147 4.91 -7.02 3.78
CA ILE A 147 5.04 -7.72 2.50
C ILE A 147 6.34 -7.28 1.85
N TYR A 148 7.06 -8.25 1.29
CA TYR A 148 8.30 -7.99 0.58
C TYR A 148 8.17 -8.53 -0.84
N ILE A 149 8.45 -7.69 -1.83
CA ILE A 149 8.44 -8.02 -3.24
C ILE A 149 9.83 -7.79 -3.79
N THR A 150 10.49 -8.85 -4.22
CA THR A 150 11.77 -8.78 -4.94
C THR A 150 11.52 -8.91 -6.43
N ILE A 151 12.19 -8.07 -7.22
CA ILE A 151 12.12 -8.07 -8.68
C ILE A 151 13.54 -8.31 -9.18
N THR A 152 13.78 -9.40 -9.90
CA THR A 152 15.09 -9.65 -10.50
C THR A 152 14.93 -9.65 -12.00
N LYS A 153 15.64 -8.76 -12.70
CA LYS A 153 15.68 -8.78 -14.17
C LYS A 153 16.55 -9.95 -14.64
N LYS A 154 16.04 -10.71 -15.61
CA LYS A 154 16.68 -11.89 -16.19
C LYS A 154 17.76 -11.53 -17.20
#